data_AF-A0A1C5BGF7-F1
#
_entry.id   AF-A0A1C5BGF7-F1
#
_cell.length_a   1.000
_cell.length_b   1.000
_cell.length_c   1.000
_cell.angle_alpha   90.00
_cell.angle_beta   90.00
_cell.angle_gamma   90.00
#
_symmetry.space_group_name_H-M   'P 1'
#
loop_
_entity.id
_entity.type
_entity.pdbx_description
1 polymer ?
#
loop_
_entity_poly.entity_id
_entity_poly.type
_entity_poly.pdbx_seq_one_letter_code
_entity_poly.pdbx_strand_id
1 'polypeptide(L)'
;MPLTGWSTTGGDLRAPHFVGMHALQLIPLLLIALVLLAPRFAPLRDAGVRLRLLRVAVGGYAALVALITWQALRGRPLIHPDAITLAAAGAMAYGTWRALRPTAARHPTRNTAGKEPVA
;
A
#
# COMPACT_ATOMS: atom_id res chain seq x y z
N MET A 1 24.63 -2.78 11.94
CA MET A 1 23.65 -3.45 12.81
C MET A 1 23.96 -4.95 12.88
N PRO A 2 23.76 -5.64 14.01
CA PRO A 2 24.21 -7.03 14.20
C PRO A 2 23.57 -8.05 13.25
N LEU A 3 22.29 -7.86 12.90
CA LEU A 3 21.52 -8.82 12.10
C LEU A 3 21.63 -8.61 10.60
N THR A 4 21.63 -7.36 10.14
CA THR A 4 21.60 -7.01 8.71
C THR A 4 22.94 -6.49 8.17
N GLY A 5 23.88 -6.17 9.06
CA GLY A 5 25.14 -5.52 8.69
C GLY A 5 24.99 -4.08 8.20
N TRP A 6 23.81 -3.46 8.30
CA TRP A 6 23.58 -2.11 7.76
C TRP A 6 24.33 -1.03 8.54
N SER A 7 24.69 0.06 7.85
CA SER A 7 25.33 1.22 8.46
C SER A 7 24.47 1.83 9.57
N THR A 8 25.09 2.07 10.73
CA THR A 8 24.48 2.75 11.88
C THR A 8 24.88 4.21 11.98
N THR A 9 25.85 4.65 11.18
CA THR A 9 26.41 6.01 11.19
C THR A 9 25.94 6.84 10.00
N GLY A 10 25.57 6.22 8.88
CA GLY A 10 25.13 6.90 7.66
C GLY A 10 24.02 6.16 6.93
N GLY A 11 23.62 6.69 5.78
CA GLY A 11 22.61 6.08 4.91
C GLY A 11 23.14 4.83 4.21
N ASP A 12 22.31 3.77 4.18
CA ASP A 12 22.66 2.48 3.56
C ASP A 12 21.60 2.09 2.52
N LEU A 13 21.99 2.05 1.24
CA LEU A 13 21.10 1.69 0.12
C LEU A 13 20.77 0.19 0.05
N ARG A 14 21.44 -0.65 0.85
CA ARG A 14 21.11 -2.07 0.96
C ARG A 14 19.76 -2.27 1.63
N ALA A 15 19.39 -1.40 2.58
CA ALA A 15 18.11 -1.45 3.25
C ALA A 15 16.92 -1.26 2.28
N PRO A 16 16.81 -0.17 1.49
CA PRO A 16 15.71 -0.01 0.54
C PRO A 16 15.73 -1.07 -0.56
N HIS A 17 16.90 -1.55 -0.99
CA HIS A 17 16.98 -2.62 -1.98
C HIS A 17 16.45 -3.96 -1.43
N PHE A 18 16.86 -4.34 -0.22
CA PHE A 18 16.36 -5.53 0.47
C PHE A 18 14.84 -5.47 0.65
N VAL A 19 14.32 -4.34 1.14
CA VAL A 19 12.87 -4.14 1.25
C VAL A 19 12.22 -4.19 -0.14
N GLY A 20 12.79 -3.56 -1.16
CA GLY A 20 12.29 -3.62 -2.54
C GLY A 20 12.15 -5.05 -3.06
N MET A 21 13.14 -5.91 -2.83
CA MET A 21 13.12 -7.33 -3.23
C MET A 21 11.96 -8.11 -2.59
N HIS A 22 11.58 -7.78 -1.36
CA HIS A 22 10.45 -8.44 -0.69
C HIS A 22 9.09 -8.10 -1.31
N ALA A 23 8.99 -7.01 -2.10
CA ALA A 23 7.75 -6.64 -2.77
C ALA A 23 7.27 -7.73 -3.74
N LEU A 24 8.24 -8.34 -4.45
CA LEU A 24 7.99 -9.41 -5.41
C LEU A 24 7.41 -10.66 -4.75
N GLN A 25 7.61 -10.82 -3.45
CA GLN A 25 7.04 -11.92 -2.67
C GLN A 25 5.72 -11.51 -2.01
N LEU A 26 5.70 -10.38 -1.31
CA LEU A 26 4.58 -9.95 -0.49
C LEU A 26 3.35 -9.56 -1.32
N ILE A 27 3.52 -8.91 -2.47
CA ILE A 27 2.39 -8.46 -3.29
C ILE A 27 1.62 -9.66 -3.89
N PRO A 28 2.28 -10.65 -4.53
CA PRO A 28 1.58 -11.85 -4.99
C PRO A 28 0.95 -12.65 -3.84
N LEU A 29 1.66 -12.82 -2.72
CA LEU A 29 1.13 -13.54 -1.56
C LEU A 29 -0.11 -12.85 -0.98
N LEU A 30 -0.11 -11.51 -0.92
CA LEU A 30 -1.28 -10.74 -0.52
C LEU A 30 -2.45 -10.98 -1.46
N LEU A 31 -2.24 -10.93 -2.77
CA LEU A 31 -3.31 -11.18 -3.74
C LEU A 31 -3.89 -12.59 -3.58
N ILE A 32 -3.03 -13.60 -3.45
CA ILE A 32 -3.44 -15.00 -3.19
C ILE A 32 -4.26 -15.06 -1.90
N ALA A 33 -3.79 -14.44 -0.82
CA ALA A 33 -4.50 -14.40 0.45
C ALA A 33 -5.89 -13.75 0.30
N LEU A 34 -6.01 -12.61 -0.38
CA LEU A 34 -7.29 -11.94 -0.63
C LEU A 34 -8.28 -12.83 -1.41
N VAL A 35 -7.80 -13.61 -2.37
CA VAL A 35 -8.62 -14.56 -3.13
C VAL A 35 -9.05 -15.74 -2.26
N LEU A 36 -8.13 -16.34 -1.50
CA LEU A 36 -8.43 -17.47 -0.61
C LEU A 36 -9.38 -17.09 0.54
N LEU A 37 -9.36 -15.82 0.94
CA LEU A 37 -10.24 -15.30 1.99
C LEU A 37 -11.60 -14.82 1.46
N ALA A 38 -11.75 -14.62 0.15
CA ALA A 38 -12.99 -14.16 -0.47
C ALA A 38 -14.22 -15.02 -0.14
N PRO A 39 -14.15 -16.36 -0.07
CA PRO A 39 -15.30 -17.18 0.33
C PRO A 39 -15.71 -16.98 1.79
N ARG A 40 -14.76 -16.63 2.67
CA ARG A 40 -14.98 -16.50 4.12
C ARG A 40 -15.46 -15.11 4.52
N PHE A 41 -15.14 -14.07 3.75
CA PHE A 41 -15.49 -12.69 4.07
C PHE A 41 -16.30 -12.04 2.94
N ALA A 42 -17.57 -11.71 3.22
CA ALA A 42 -18.49 -11.13 2.24
C ALA A 42 -17.94 -9.88 1.51
N PRO A 43 -17.24 -8.92 2.17
CA PRO A 43 -16.66 -7.77 1.49
C PRO A 43 -15.57 -8.13 0.47
N LEU A 44 -14.83 -9.23 0.67
CA LEU A 44 -13.76 -9.66 -0.22
C LEU A 44 -14.26 -10.41 -1.45
N ARG A 45 -15.56 -10.76 -1.52
CA ARG A 45 -16.17 -11.32 -2.73
C ARG A 45 -16.22 -10.29 -3.86
N ASP A 46 -16.35 -9.01 -3.52
CA ASP A 46 -16.30 -7.90 -4.47
C ASP A 46 -14.88 -7.72 -5.04
N ALA A 47 -14.75 -7.85 -6.36
CA ALA A 47 -13.50 -7.62 -7.07
C ALA A 47 -12.99 -6.18 -6.92
N GLY A 48 -13.89 -5.20 -6.81
CA GLY A 48 -13.55 -3.80 -6.57
C GLY A 48 -12.90 -3.57 -5.20
N VAL A 49 -13.35 -4.28 -4.17
CA VAL A 49 -12.73 -4.26 -2.83
C VAL A 49 -11.33 -4.88 -2.87
N ARG A 50 -11.19 -6.08 -3.47
CA ARG A 50 -9.86 -6.73 -3.59
C ARG A 50 -8.87 -5.86 -4.36
N LEU A 51 -9.29 -5.28 -5.48
CA LEU A 51 -8.46 -4.39 -6.29
C LEU A 51 -8.08 -3.11 -5.54
N ARG A 52 -9.00 -2.52 -4.77
CA ARG A 52 -8.70 -1.36 -3.91
C ARG A 52 -7.66 -1.73 -2.86
N LEU A 53 -7.83 -2.83 -2.15
CA LEU A 53 -6.89 -3.30 -1.13
C LEU A 53 -5.49 -3.54 -1.73
N LEU A 54 -5.43 -4.21 -2.89
CA LEU A 54 -4.18 -4.45 -3.59
C LEU A 54 -3.51 -3.14 -4.01
N ARG A 55 -4.26 -2.18 -4.59
CA ARG A 55 -3.72 -0.86 -4.98
C ARG A 55 -3.17 -0.08 -3.78
N VAL A 56 -3.89 -0.08 -2.67
CA VAL A 56 -3.44 0.59 -1.45
C VAL A 56 -2.17 -0.07 -0.89
N ALA A 57 -2.12 -1.41 -0.88
CA ALA A 57 -0.94 -2.15 -0.43
C ALA A 57 0.28 -1.88 -1.33
N VAL A 58 0.12 -1.96 -2.66
CA VAL A 58 1.18 -1.68 -3.64
C VAL A 58 1.66 -0.24 -3.51
N GLY A 59 0.75 0.72 -3.46
CA GLY A 59 1.09 2.14 -3.31
C GLY A 59 1.79 2.45 -1.98
N GLY A 60 1.30 1.89 -0.87
CA GLY A 60 1.93 2.02 0.44
C GLY A 60 3.32 1.39 0.49
N TYR A 61 3.50 0.23 -0.14
CA TYR A 61 4.80 -0.42 -0.24
C TYR A 61 5.80 0.40 -1.05
N ALA A 62 5.36 0.93 -2.20
CA ALA A 62 6.18 1.81 -3.03
C ALA A 62 6.59 3.08 -2.27
N ALA A 63 5.65 3.69 -1.54
CA ALA A 63 5.93 4.86 -0.70
C ALA A 63 6.92 4.55 0.42
N LEU A 64 6.82 3.37 1.06
CA LEU A 64 7.77 2.93 2.07
C LEU A 64 9.18 2.78 1.49
N VAL A 65 9.32 2.09 0.35
CA VAL A 65 10.62 1.93 -0.33
C VAL A 65 11.19 3.30 -0.73
N ALA A 66 10.36 4.19 -1.27
CA ALA A 66 10.77 5.54 -1.62
C ALA A 66 11.23 6.35 -0.40
N LEU A 67 10.53 6.25 0.74
CA LEU A 67 10.88 6.92 1.98
C LEU A 67 12.23 6.43 2.53
N ILE A 68 12.44 5.12 2.58
CA ILE A 68 13.71 4.52 3.04
C ILE A 68 14.85 4.89 2.09
N THR A 69 14.60 4.90 0.78
CA THR A 69 15.58 5.33 -0.23
C THR A 69 15.95 6.79 -0.03
N TRP A 70 14.95 7.65 0.14
CA TRP A 70 15.16 9.08 0.38
C TRP A 70 15.93 9.35 1.68
N GLN A 71 15.63 8.61 2.75
CA GLN A 71 16.41 8.67 4.00
C GLN A 71 17.87 8.26 3.79
N ALA A 72 18.11 7.15 3.07
CA ALA A 72 19.45 6.65 2.79
C ALA A 72 20.25 7.64 1.92
N LEU A 73 19.63 8.25 0.91
CA LEU A 73 20.26 9.28 0.07
C LEU A 73 20.61 10.55 0.87
N ARG A 74 19.88 10.86 1.93
CA ARG A 74 20.22 11.96 2.87
C ARG A 74 21.32 11.58 3.86
N GLY A 75 21.94 10.42 3.71
CA GLY A 75 23.00 9.94 4.59
C GLY A 75 22.53 9.66 6.02
N ARG A 76 21.22 9.49 6.24
CA ARG A 76 20.67 9.24 7.58
C ARG A 76 20.61 7.74 7.86
N PRO A 77 21.12 7.27 9.01
CA PRO A 77 21.00 5.87 9.39
C PRO A 77 19.54 5.52 9.65
N LEU A 78 19.19 4.27 9.36
CA LEU A 78 17.80 3.79 9.47
C LEU A 78 17.27 3.83 10.92
N ILE A 79 18.18 3.65 11.89
CA ILE A 79 17.88 3.61 13.33
C ILE A 79 17.69 4.98 13.98
N HIS A 80 18.16 6.05 13.35
CA HIS A 80 17.98 7.42 13.83
C HIS A 80 17.34 8.26 12.72
N PRO A 81 16.04 8.03 12.43
CA PRO A 81 15.30 8.85 11.49
C PRO A 81 15.18 10.28 12.02
N ASP A 82 15.37 11.26 11.14
CA ASP A 82 15.15 12.67 11.44
C ASP A 82 13.66 13.02 11.48
N ALA A 83 13.33 14.16 12.08
CA ALA A 83 11.94 14.63 12.23
C ALA A 83 11.19 14.71 10.89
N ILE A 84 11.87 15.00 9.77
CA ILE A 84 11.24 15.06 8.45
C ILE A 84 10.89 13.65 7.95
N THR A 85 11.75 12.64 8.21
CA THR A 85 11.42 11.23 7.92
C THR A 85 10.19 10.80 8.71
N LEU A 86 10.12 11.16 9.99
CA LEU A 86 8.98 10.82 10.85
C LEU A 86 7.69 11.51 10.39
N ALA A 87 7.75 12.78 10.02
CA ALA A 87 6.60 13.51 9.47
C ALA A 87 6.12 12.89 8.15
N ALA A 88 7.03 12.53 7.25
CA ALA A 88 6.71 11.86 5.99
C ALA A 88 6.11 10.46 6.23
N ALA A 89 6.64 9.69 7.18
CA ALA A 89 6.09 8.41 7.60
C ALA A 89 4.66 8.55 8.15
N GLY A 90 4.42 9.57 8.98
CA GLY A 90 3.10 9.89 9.52
C GLY A 90 2.10 10.26 8.43
N ALA A 91 2.50 11.12 7.48
CA ALA A 91 1.67 11.50 6.34
C ALA A 91 1.32 10.29 5.45
N MET A 92 2.30 9.42 5.19
CA MET A 92 2.10 8.17 4.46
C MET A 92 1.09 7.26 5.18
N ALA A 93 1.28 7.01 6.48
CA ALA A 93 0.38 6.17 7.28
C ALA A 93 -1.05 6.73 7.28
N TYR A 94 -1.20 8.05 7.42
CA TYR A 94 -2.50 8.72 7.34
C TYR A 94 -3.15 8.57 5.95
N GLY A 95 -2.38 8.73 4.88
CA GLY A 95 -2.84 8.54 3.50
C GLY A 95 -3.33 7.11 3.25
N THR A 96 -2.54 6.11 3.67
CA THR A 96 -2.91 4.68 3.57
C THR A 96 -4.20 4.39 4.34
N TRP A 97 -4.30 4.87 5.58
CA TRP A 97 -5.50 4.69 6.40
C TRP A 97 -6.73 5.33 5.76
N ARG A 98 -6.60 6.55 5.22
CA ARG A 98 -7.69 7.21 4.49
C ARG A 98 -8.11 6.43 3.25
N ALA A 99 -7.17 5.87 2.51
CA ALA A 99 -7.45 5.10 1.30
C ALA A 99 -8.14 3.75 1.56
N LEU A 100 -7.99 3.21 2.78
CA LEU A 100 -8.70 2.00 3.21
C LEU A 100 -10.13 2.26 3.67
N ARG A 101 -10.49 3.51 4.01
CA ARG A 101 -11.86 3.85 4.43
C ARG A 101 -12.84 3.57 3.28
N PRO A 102 -13.96 2.88 3.53
CA PRO A 102 -14.97 2.65 2.51
C PRO A 102 -15.46 3.98 1.96
N THR A 103 -15.28 4.23 0.67
CA THR A 103 -15.96 5.33 -0.01
C THR A 103 -17.43 4.95 -0.06
N ALA A 104 -18.31 5.74 0.56
CA ALA A 104 -19.75 5.53 0.45
C ALA A 104 -20.11 5.35 -1.02
N ALA A 105 -20.74 4.23 -1.35
CA ALA A 105 -21.05 3.88 -2.72
C ALA A 105 -21.85 5.02 -3.37
N ARG A 106 -21.31 5.63 -4.42
CA ARG A 106 -22.16 6.39 -5.34
C ARG A 106 -23.10 5.36 -5.94
N HIS A 107 -24.36 5.38 -5.52
CA HIS A 107 -25.40 4.65 -6.24
C HIS A 107 -25.36 5.15 -7.68
N PRO A 108 -25.08 4.27 -8.67
CA PRO A 108 -25.42 4.59 -10.04
C PRO A 108 -26.94 4.64 -10.04
N THR A 109 -27.50 5.84 -10.09
CA THR A 109 -28.90 6.02 -10.48
C THR A 109 -29.05 5.30 -11.81
N ARG A 110 -29.68 4.11 -11.79
CA ARG A 110 -30.14 3.46 -13.02
C ARG A 110 -30.99 4.50 -13.72
N ASN A 111 -30.47 5.02 -14.82
CA ASN A 111 -31.25 5.87 -15.70
C ASN A 111 -32.29 4.94 -16.33
N THR A 112 -33.47 4.89 -15.71
CA THR A 112 -34.68 4.34 -16.31
C THR A 112 -35.12 5.29 -17.41
N ALA A 113 -34.36 5.32 -18.51
CA ALA A 113 -34.76 6.01 -19.73
C ALA A 113 -35.09 4.94 -20.77
N GLY A 114 -36.37 4.87 -21.14
CA GLY A 114 -36.81 4.22 -22.37
C GLY A 114 -37.23 2.76 -22.27
N LYS A 115 -38.27 2.46 -21.49
CA LYS A 115 -39.24 1.45 -21.97
C LYS A 115 -40.04 2.14 -23.07
N GLU A 116 -39.72 1.89 -24.33
CA GLU A 116 -40.70 2.10 -25.40
C GLU A 116 -41.48 0.78 -25.59
N PRO A 117 -42.82 0.79 -25.45
CA PRO A 117 -43.63 -0.40 -25.72
C PRO A 117 -43.70 -0.63 -27.23
N VAL A 118 -43.40 -1.87 -27.62
CA VAL A 118 -43.63 -2.41 -28.97
C VAL A 118 -45.13 -2.30 -29.26
N ALA A 119 -45.47 -1.58 -30.33
CA ALA A 119 -46.76 -1.63 -31.02
C ALA A 119 -46.61 -2.40 -32.32
#